data_AF-A0A2G8JFM7-F1
#
_entry.id   AF-A0A2G8JFM7-F1
#
_cell.length_a   1.000
_cell.length_b   1.000
_cell.length_c   1.000
_cell.angle_alpha   90.00
_cell.angle_beta   90.00
_cell.angle_gamma   90.00
#
_symmetry.space_group_name_H-M   'P 1'
#
loop_
_entity.id
_entity.type
_entity.pdbx_description
1 polymer ?
#
loop_
_entity_poly.entity_id
_entity_poly.type
_entity_poly.pdbx_seq_one_letter_code
_entity_poly.pdbx_strand_id
1 'polypeptide(L)'
;MTLLPSCLINKDLKNLHPMMKMVTANQERFQTKAFWKCAFESLGKAWPTEKATQETYQEELCTLLCKCLSTTTFKVRVEIVKSLNLFVQRLNVEGSVEVLGKIVGTLIPAICDCLGIVKYSSLRSEALGLAESLKTKLKESNNQSLISSDNHRLLVKALKLEKAEAAMRERANALRLELEEWPAKN
;
A
#
# COMPACT_ATOMS: atom_id res chain seq x y z
N MET A 1 46.36 -35.77 -32.54
CA MET A 1 45.03 -35.20 -32.83
C MET A 1 43.98 -36.02 -32.11
N THR A 2 43.64 -35.64 -30.88
CA THR A 2 42.52 -36.24 -30.14
C THR A 2 41.29 -35.37 -30.37
N LEU A 3 40.38 -35.83 -31.24
CA LEU A 3 39.06 -35.24 -31.42
C LEU A 3 38.24 -35.52 -30.16
N LEU A 4 37.81 -34.47 -29.47
CA LEU A 4 36.83 -34.56 -28.39
C LEU A 4 35.52 -35.14 -28.94
N PRO A 5 34.84 -36.04 -28.21
CA PRO A 5 33.63 -36.69 -28.69
C PRO A 5 32.47 -35.69 -28.78
N SER A 6 31.85 -35.64 -29.95
CA SER A 6 30.74 -34.77 -30.38
C SER A 6 29.43 -34.95 -29.58
N CYS A 7 29.41 -35.82 -28.56
CA CYS A 7 28.25 -36.08 -27.71
C CYS A 7 28.11 -35.11 -26.52
N LEU A 8 29.15 -34.34 -26.16
CA LEU A 8 29.08 -33.38 -25.04
C LEU A 8 28.53 -32.00 -25.43
N ILE A 9 28.53 -31.64 -26.72
CA ILE A 9 28.14 -30.28 -27.17
C ILE A 9 26.60 -30.12 -27.29
N ASN A 10 25.85 -31.21 -27.43
CA ASN A 10 24.44 -31.15 -27.84
C ASN A 10 23.43 -31.00 -26.67
N LYS A 11 23.80 -31.39 -25.44
CA LYS A 11 22.90 -31.29 -24.27
C LYS A 11 22.84 -29.86 -23.71
N ASP A 12 23.96 -29.14 -23.69
CA ASP A 12 24.01 -27.79 -23.12
C ASP A 12 23.37 -26.73 -24.02
N LEU A 13 23.52 -26.85 -25.34
CA LEU A 13 22.86 -25.98 -26.34
C LEU A 13 21.33 -26.09 -26.33
N LYS A 14 20.78 -27.28 -26.05
CA LYS A 14 19.31 -27.47 -25.93
C LYS A 14 18.73 -26.82 -24.66
N ASN A 15 19.55 -26.66 -23.61
CA ASN A 15 19.15 -26.01 -22.35
C ASN A 15 19.31 -24.47 -22.41
N LEU A 16 20.19 -23.96 -23.27
CA LEU A 16 20.43 -22.54 -23.47
C LEU A 16 19.23 -21.78 -24.05
N HIS A 17 18.46 -22.36 -24.98
CA HIS A 17 17.33 -21.66 -25.60
C HIS A 17 16.12 -21.44 -24.65
N PRO A 18 15.67 -22.45 -23.87
CA PRO A 18 14.68 -22.25 -22.80
C PRO A 18 15.18 -21.29 -21.72
N MET A 19 16.47 -21.38 -21.35
CA MET A 19 17.07 -20.49 -20.35
C MET A 19 17.11 -19.03 -20.83
N MET A 20 17.50 -18.77 -22.08
CA MET A 20 17.44 -17.43 -22.67
C MET A 20 16.01 -16.88 -22.71
N LYS A 21 15.02 -17.66 -23.16
CA LYS A 21 13.60 -17.24 -23.13
C LYS A 21 13.12 -16.89 -21.71
N MET A 22 13.53 -17.68 -20.72
CA MET A 22 13.21 -17.43 -19.33
C MET A 22 13.90 -16.17 -18.79
N VAL A 23 15.16 -15.92 -19.16
CA VAL A 23 15.89 -14.70 -18.81
C VAL A 23 15.22 -13.47 -19.42
N THR A 24 14.83 -13.51 -20.69
CA THR A 24 14.12 -12.40 -21.36
C THR A 24 12.76 -12.13 -20.71
N ALA A 25 11.96 -13.17 -20.46
CA ALA A 25 10.67 -13.02 -19.78
C ALA A 25 10.81 -12.51 -18.33
N ASN A 26 11.86 -12.92 -17.62
CA ASN A 26 12.15 -12.41 -16.28
C ASN A 26 12.60 -10.95 -16.31
N GLN A 27 13.37 -10.55 -17.33
CA GLN A 27 13.79 -9.17 -17.55
C GLN A 27 12.57 -8.27 -17.87
N GLU A 28 11.68 -8.70 -18.76
CA GLU A 28 10.44 -8.00 -19.08
C GLU A 28 9.56 -7.85 -17.83
N ARG A 29 9.37 -8.94 -17.07
CA ARG A 29 8.64 -8.90 -15.78
C ARG A 29 9.27 -7.95 -14.76
N PHE A 30 10.60 -7.84 -14.74
CA PHE A 30 11.31 -6.90 -13.86
C PHE A 30 11.08 -5.46 -14.31
N GLN A 31 11.20 -5.17 -15.61
CA GLN A 31 10.93 -3.85 -16.18
C GLN A 31 9.48 -3.42 -15.95
N THR A 32 8.51 -4.30 -16.12
CA THR A 32 7.10 -4.03 -15.81
C THR A 32 6.92 -3.67 -14.33
N LYS A 33 7.58 -4.38 -13.39
CA LYS A 33 7.51 -4.04 -11.96
C LYS A 33 8.15 -2.68 -11.66
N ALA A 34 9.32 -2.38 -12.24
CA ALA A 34 9.99 -1.10 -12.05
C ALA A 34 9.14 0.07 -12.56
N PHE A 35 8.50 -0.10 -13.72
CA PHE A 35 7.54 0.85 -14.26
C PHE A 35 6.38 1.09 -13.29
N TRP A 36 5.69 0.04 -12.83
CA TRP A 36 4.57 0.20 -11.90
C TRP A 36 4.96 0.88 -10.60
N LYS A 37 6.12 0.53 -10.03
CA LYS A 37 6.66 1.20 -8.85
C LYS A 37 6.81 2.71 -9.09
N CYS A 38 7.48 3.09 -10.19
CA CYS A 38 7.70 4.48 -10.53
C CYS A 38 6.38 5.21 -10.80
N ALA A 39 5.44 4.59 -11.50
CA ALA A 39 4.14 5.18 -11.79
C ALA A 39 3.36 5.51 -10.51
N PHE A 40 3.25 4.56 -9.58
CA PHE A 40 2.56 4.80 -8.31
C PHE A 40 3.29 5.82 -7.45
N GLU A 41 4.61 5.73 -7.32
CA GLU A 41 5.41 6.70 -6.59
C GLU A 41 5.20 8.13 -7.13
N SER A 42 5.24 8.29 -8.45
CA SER A 42 4.99 9.56 -9.12
C SER A 42 3.58 10.09 -8.88
N LEU A 43 2.55 9.22 -8.89
CA LEU A 43 1.17 9.62 -8.57
C LEU A 43 1.05 10.21 -7.17
N GLY A 44 1.67 9.58 -6.16
CA GLY A 44 1.68 10.10 -4.80
C GLY A 44 2.41 11.43 -4.67
N LYS A 45 3.57 11.57 -5.32
CA LYS A 45 4.37 12.81 -5.32
C LYS A 45 3.70 13.96 -6.05
N ALA A 46 2.98 13.66 -7.14
CA ALA A 46 2.28 14.63 -7.96
C ALA A 46 0.92 15.04 -7.38
N TRP A 47 0.42 14.37 -6.34
CA TRP A 47 -0.86 14.72 -5.72
C TRP A 47 -0.85 16.18 -5.25
N PRO A 48 -1.71 17.05 -5.82
CA PRO A 48 -1.63 18.48 -5.63
C PRO A 48 -2.19 18.90 -4.27
N THR A 49 -1.87 20.10 -3.80
CA THR A 49 -2.53 20.76 -2.66
C THR A 49 -3.68 21.68 -3.08
N GLU A 50 -3.88 21.86 -4.39
CA GLU A 50 -4.93 22.72 -4.95
C GLU A 50 -6.33 22.13 -4.73
N LYS A 51 -7.22 22.91 -4.10
CA LYS A 51 -8.53 22.45 -3.62
C LYS A 51 -9.43 21.98 -4.75
N ALA A 52 -9.53 22.76 -5.83
CA ALA A 52 -10.41 22.44 -6.96
C ALA A 52 -10.03 21.10 -7.62
N THR A 53 -8.73 20.83 -7.76
CA THR A 53 -8.23 19.57 -8.31
C THR A 53 -8.53 18.41 -7.37
N GLN A 54 -8.30 18.60 -6.06
CA GLN A 54 -8.60 17.55 -5.10
C GLN A 54 -10.09 17.22 -5.06
N GLU A 55 -10.98 18.21 -5.01
CA GLU A 55 -12.44 18.01 -5.01
C GLU A 55 -12.90 17.18 -6.21
N THR A 56 -12.25 17.35 -7.36
CA THR A 56 -12.56 16.62 -8.58
C THR A 56 -12.08 15.16 -8.55
N TYR A 57 -10.86 14.90 -8.04
CA TYR A 57 -10.18 13.61 -8.27
C TYR A 57 -9.91 12.77 -7.01
N GLN A 58 -10.15 13.28 -5.80
CA GLN A 58 -9.75 12.62 -4.54
C GLN A 58 -10.39 11.25 -4.32
N GLU A 59 -11.70 11.12 -4.60
CA GLU A 59 -12.42 9.85 -4.44
C GLU A 59 -11.92 8.82 -5.46
N GLU A 60 -11.76 9.23 -6.72
CA GLU A 60 -11.32 8.39 -7.82
C GLU A 60 -9.89 7.89 -7.60
N LEU A 61 -8.96 8.79 -7.25
CA LEU A 61 -7.56 8.42 -7.02
C LEU A 61 -7.41 7.50 -5.82
N CYS A 62 -8.08 7.79 -4.70
CA CYS A 62 -8.08 6.91 -3.53
C CYS A 62 -8.62 5.52 -3.89
N THR A 63 -9.73 5.46 -4.61
CA THR A 63 -10.36 4.20 -5.04
C THR A 63 -9.44 3.40 -5.96
N LEU A 64 -8.80 4.07 -6.94
CA LEU A 64 -7.86 3.46 -7.87
C LEU A 64 -6.68 2.84 -7.11
N LEU A 65 -6.02 3.62 -6.26
CA LEU A 65 -4.86 3.15 -5.49
C LEU A 65 -5.23 1.97 -4.59
N CYS A 66 -6.35 2.03 -3.87
CA CYS A 66 -6.81 0.93 -3.04
C CYS A 66 -7.14 -0.34 -3.85
N LYS A 67 -7.79 -0.21 -5.03
CA LYS A 67 -8.06 -1.34 -5.93
C LYS A 67 -6.77 -1.99 -6.45
N CYS A 68 -5.73 -1.22 -6.73
CA CYS A 68 -4.44 -1.74 -7.17
C CYS A 68 -3.69 -2.52 -6.08
N LEU A 69 -4.01 -2.32 -4.80
CA LEU A 69 -3.38 -3.09 -3.72
C LEU A 69 -3.71 -4.59 -3.81
N SER A 70 -4.90 -5.00 -4.25
CA SER A 70 -5.27 -6.42 -4.28
C SER A 70 -4.68 -7.19 -5.47
N THR A 71 -4.35 -6.49 -6.56
CA THR A 71 -3.97 -7.10 -7.85
C THR A 71 -2.47 -7.04 -8.16
N THR A 72 -1.69 -6.33 -7.35
CA THR A 72 -0.26 -6.11 -7.59
C THR A 72 0.64 -6.95 -6.70
N THR A 73 1.91 -7.09 -7.12
CA THR A 73 2.94 -7.74 -6.30
C THR A 73 3.24 -6.94 -5.04
N PHE A 74 3.65 -7.60 -3.95
CA PHE A 74 3.92 -6.92 -2.68
C PHE A 74 4.91 -5.74 -2.78
N LYS A 75 5.95 -5.82 -3.62
CA LYS A 75 6.89 -4.71 -3.83
C LYS A 75 6.23 -3.48 -4.45
N VAL A 76 5.24 -3.69 -5.32
CA VAL A 76 4.45 -2.59 -5.92
C VAL A 76 3.43 -2.07 -4.90
N ARG A 77 2.81 -2.96 -4.10
CA ARG A 77 1.92 -2.55 -3.00
C ARG A 77 2.60 -1.59 -2.01
N VAL A 78 3.88 -1.81 -1.69
CA VAL A 78 4.65 -0.89 -0.84
C VAL A 78 4.65 0.54 -1.41
N GLU A 79 4.91 0.70 -2.71
CA GLU A 79 4.90 2.04 -3.33
C GLU A 79 3.49 2.63 -3.40
N ILE A 80 2.45 1.80 -3.63
CA ILE A 80 1.06 2.24 -3.58
C ILE A 80 0.71 2.78 -2.18
N VAL A 81 1.09 2.07 -1.11
CA VAL A 81 0.83 2.51 0.27
C VAL A 81 1.58 3.81 0.59
N LYS A 82 2.82 3.96 0.14
CA LYS A 82 3.55 5.23 0.26
C LYS A 82 2.85 6.37 -0.47
N SER A 83 2.31 6.11 -1.66
CA SER A 83 1.55 7.10 -2.43
C SER A 83 0.23 7.47 -1.77
N LEU A 84 -0.48 6.50 -1.20
CA LEU A 84 -1.64 6.74 -0.35
C LEU A 84 -1.28 7.57 0.88
N ASN A 85 -0.08 7.39 1.44
CA ASN A 85 0.38 8.18 2.57
C ASN A 85 0.59 9.66 2.19
N LEU A 86 1.25 9.92 1.06
CA LEU A 86 1.38 11.27 0.51
C LEU A 86 0.02 11.89 0.17
N PHE A 87 -0.89 11.08 -0.38
CA PHE A 87 -2.27 11.48 -0.64
C PHE A 87 -2.96 11.96 0.64
N VAL A 88 -2.93 11.16 1.71
CA VAL A 88 -3.57 11.48 3.01
C VAL A 88 -2.94 12.72 3.64
N GLN A 89 -1.61 12.84 3.64
CA GLN A 89 -0.91 13.98 4.22
C GLN A 89 -1.35 15.31 3.59
N ARG A 90 -1.57 15.31 2.26
CA ARG A 90 -1.99 16.49 1.50
C ARG A 90 -3.50 16.61 1.31
N LEU A 91 -4.28 15.64 1.77
CA LEU A 91 -5.73 15.60 1.58
C LEU A 91 -6.38 16.85 2.19
N ASN A 92 -7.27 17.48 1.42
CA ASN A 92 -8.08 18.58 1.87
C ASN A 92 -9.28 18.02 2.64
N VAL A 93 -9.32 18.37 3.92
CA VAL A 93 -10.32 17.92 4.89
C VAL A 93 -11.48 18.89 5.07
N GLU A 94 -11.43 20.05 4.40
CA GLU A 94 -12.47 21.09 4.41
C GLU A 94 -13.50 20.91 3.28
N GLY A 95 -13.39 19.84 2.50
CA GLY A 95 -14.31 19.52 1.41
C GLY A 95 -15.61 18.86 1.89
N SER A 96 -16.32 18.21 0.97
CA SER A 96 -17.53 17.43 1.29
C SER A 96 -17.22 16.34 2.32
N VAL A 97 -17.96 16.37 3.42
CA VAL A 97 -17.92 15.38 4.51
C VAL A 97 -18.30 13.99 3.98
N GLU A 98 -19.23 13.91 3.03
CA GLU A 98 -19.62 12.67 2.38
C GLU A 98 -18.46 12.05 1.61
N VAL A 99 -17.74 12.85 0.80
CA VAL A 99 -16.59 12.38 0.03
C VAL A 99 -15.45 11.95 0.95
N LEU A 100 -15.15 12.73 1.99
CA LEU A 100 -14.18 12.36 3.01
C LEU A 100 -14.55 11.06 3.72
N GLY A 101 -15.84 10.88 4.06
CA GLY A 101 -16.35 9.64 4.65
C GLY A 101 -16.12 8.42 3.75
N LYS A 102 -16.33 8.55 2.43
CA LYS A 102 -16.03 7.49 1.47
C LYS A 102 -14.53 7.20 1.36
N ILE A 103 -13.69 8.23 1.36
CA ILE A 103 -12.23 8.08 1.35
C ILE A 103 -11.78 7.31 2.59
N VAL A 104 -12.19 7.73 3.78
CA VAL A 104 -11.90 7.05 5.05
C VAL A 104 -12.40 5.60 5.01
N GLY A 105 -13.63 5.40 4.54
CA GLY A 105 -14.25 4.08 4.39
C GLY A 105 -13.55 3.16 3.38
N THR A 106 -12.82 3.73 2.42
CA THR A 106 -12.03 2.99 1.43
C THR A 106 -10.61 2.71 1.93
N LEU A 107 -10.01 3.67 2.63
CA LEU A 107 -8.65 3.55 3.17
C LEU A 107 -8.54 2.53 4.29
N ILE A 108 -9.47 2.53 5.25
CA ILE A 108 -9.35 1.71 6.45
C ILE A 108 -9.30 0.21 6.12
N PRO A 109 -10.22 -0.37 5.31
CA PRO A 109 -10.11 -1.77 4.90
C PRO A 109 -8.79 -2.08 4.18
N ALA A 110 -8.36 -1.20 3.27
CA ALA A 110 -7.12 -1.36 2.51
C ALA A 110 -5.87 -1.37 3.41
N ILE A 111 -5.83 -0.51 4.43
CA ILE A 111 -4.79 -0.48 5.45
C ILE A 111 -4.79 -1.79 6.25
N CYS A 112 -5.97 -2.22 6.71
CA CYS A 112 -6.13 -3.44 7.52
C CYS A 112 -5.66 -4.68 6.75
N ASP A 113 -6.00 -4.78 5.46
CA ASP A 113 -5.54 -5.86 4.58
C ASP A 113 -4.02 -5.89 4.48
N CYS A 114 -3.38 -4.72 4.33
CA CYS A 114 -1.92 -4.62 4.26
C CYS A 114 -1.23 -4.98 5.59
N LEU A 115 -1.80 -4.54 6.73
CA LEU A 115 -1.32 -4.88 8.07
C LEU A 115 -1.40 -6.41 8.34
N GLY A 116 -2.41 -7.07 7.79
CA GLY A 116 -2.63 -8.51 7.88
C GLY A 116 -1.64 -9.38 7.10
N ILE A 117 -0.81 -8.81 6.21
CA ILE A 117 0.17 -9.57 5.43
C ILE A 117 1.43 -9.85 6.28
N VAL A 118 1.31 -10.78 7.23
CA VAL A 118 2.33 -11.13 8.23
C VAL A 118 3.74 -11.28 7.63
N LYS A 119 3.86 -11.90 6.45
CA LYS A 119 5.14 -12.23 5.79
C LYS A 119 5.87 -11.03 5.18
N TYR A 120 5.24 -9.85 5.05
CA TYR A 120 5.82 -8.67 4.41
C TYR A 120 5.94 -7.50 5.37
N SER A 121 7.00 -7.51 6.18
CA SER A 121 7.25 -6.49 7.21
C SER A 121 7.27 -5.06 6.65
N SER A 122 7.94 -4.82 5.52
CA SER A 122 7.96 -3.48 4.89
C SER A 122 6.56 -2.99 4.52
N LEU A 123 5.70 -3.85 3.97
CA LEU A 123 4.32 -3.47 3.64
C LEU A 123 3.52 -3.11 4.89
N ARG A 124 3.66 -3.89 5.97
CA ARG A 124 3.01 -3.63 7.25
C ARG A 124 3.50 -2.31 7.88
N SER A 125 4.80 -2.04 7.80
CA SER A 125 5.39 -0.79 8.29
C SER A 125 4.83 0.43 7.56
N GLU A 126 4.76 0.39 6.24
CA GLU A 126 4.18 1.50 5.45
C GLU A 126 2.67 1.64 5.73
N ALA A 127 1.94 0.53 5.87
CA ALA A 127 0.51 0.57 6.17
C ALA A 127 0.23 1.15 7.55
N LEU A 128 1.09 0.86 8.54
CA LEU A 128 1.02 1.48 9.86
C LEU A 128 1.28 2.99 9.77
N GLY A 129 2.28 3.43 9.01
CA GLY A 129 2.55 4.85 8.79
C GLY A 129 1.40 5.59 8.09
N LEU A 130 0.71 4.93 7.16
CA LEU A 130 -0.51 5.43 6.53
C LEU A 130 -1.65 5.55 7.55
N ALA A 131 -1.83 4.56 8.43
CA ALA A 131 -2.84 4.60 9.49
C ALA A 131 -2.58 5.76 10.48
N GLU A 132 -1.32 5.93 10.90
CA GLU A 132 -0.87 7.04 11.75
C GLU A 132 -1.17 8.39 11.08
N SER A 133 -0.84 8.55 9.79
CA SER A 133 -1.07 9.79 9.05
C SER A 133 -2.57 10.09 8.89
N LEU A 134 -3.39 9.07 8.60
CA LEU A 134 -4.85 9.22 8.52
C LEU A 134 -5.43 9.66 9.86
N LYS A 135 -5.01 9.02 10.95
CA LYS A 135 -5.41 9.35 12.31
C LYS A 135 -5.05 10.80 12.66
N THR A 136 -3.83 11.23 12.36
CA THR A 136 -3.39 12.61 12.61
C THR A 136 -4.22 13.60 11.79
N LYS A 137 -4.41 13.33 10.50
CA LYS A 137 -5.16 14.20 9.60
C LYS A 137 -6.61 14.43 10.06
N LEU A 138 -7.29 13.35 10.47
CA LEU A 138 -8.66 13.44 10.98
C LEU A 138 -8.74 14.11 12.37
N LYS A 139 -7.72 13.95 13.21
CA LYS A 139 -7.66 14.62 14.52
C LYS A 139 -7.49 16.13 14.37
N GLU A 140 -6.55 16.56 13.53
CA GLU A 140 -6.26 17.96 13.27
C GLU A 140 -7.47 18.70 12.66
N SER A 141 -8.27 18.00 11.87
CA SER A 141 -9.46 18.55 11.22
C SER A 141 -10.75 18.34 12.00
N ASN A 142 -10.69 17.81 13.23
CA ASN A 142 -11.85 17.46 14.05
C ASN A 142 -12.89 16.55 13.35
N ASN A 143 -12.42 15.63 12.50
CA ASN A 143 -13.23 14.70 11.69
C ASN A 143 -13.12 13.25 12.16
N GLN A 144 -12.79 13.00 13.42
CA GLN A 144 -12.69 11.65 14.02
C GLN A 144 -13.96 10.83 13.81
N SER A 145 -15.11 11.52 13.79
CA SER A 145 -16.43 10.90 13.60
C SER A 145 -16.67 10.34 12.20
N LEU A 146 -15.77 10.57 11.23
CA LEU A 146 -15.85 9.96 9.90
C LEU A 146 -15.52 8.46 9.92
N ILE A 147 -14.81 7.98 10.94
CA ILE A 147 -14.57 6.55 11.10
C ILE A 147 -15.88 5.90 11.58
N SER A 148 -16.49 5.08 10.73
CA SER A 148 -17.65 4.26 11.13
C SER A 148 -17.27 3.25 12.20
N SER A 149 -18.25 2.81 13.00
CA SER A 149 -18.03 1.86 14.10
C SER A 149 -17.45 0.52 13.60
N ASP A 150 -17.86 0.08 12.39
CA ASP A 150 -17.29 -1.11 11.75
C ASP A 150 -15.82 -0.92 11.35
N ASN A 151 -15.49 0.23 10.75
CA ASN A 151 -14.11 0.56 10.38
C ASN A 151 -13.22 0.77 11.61
N HIS A 152 -13.75 1.37 12.67
CA HIS A 152 -13.07 1.51 13.95
C HIS A 152 -12.71 0.13 14.54
N ARG A 153 -13.71 -0.77 14.65
CA ARG A 153 -13.50 -2.14 15.12
C ARG A 153 -12.51 -2.91 14.26
N LEU A 154 -12.59 -2.75 12.93
CA LEU A 154 -11.69 -3.38 11.98
C LEU A 154 -10.24 -2.91 12.20
N LEU A 155 -10.03 -1.60 12.32
CA LEU A 155 -8.72 -0.99 12.50
C LEU A 155 -8.10 -1.36 13.85
N VAL A 156 -8.85 -1.24 14.95
CA VAL A 156 -8.39 -1.63 16.30
C VAL A 156 -7.99 -3.10 16.34
N LYS A 157 -8.75 -3.98 15.66
CA LYS A 157 -8.40 -5.40 15.53
C LYS A 157 -7.13 -5.60 14.72
N ALA A 158 -6.99 -4.94 13.56
CA ALA A 158 -5.84 -5.08 12.68
C ALA A 158 -4.52 -4.59 13.30
N LEU A 159 -4.59 -3.62 14.21
CA LEU A 159 -3.43 -3.09 14.94
C LEU A 159 -2.86 -4.06 16.01
N LYS A 160 -3.55 -5.16 16.29
CA LYS A 160 -3.02 -6.26 17.13
C LYS A 160 -2.00 -7.08 16.33
N LEU A 161 -0.85 -6.48 16.04
CA LEU A 161 0.23 -7.02 15.21
C LEU A 161 1.09 -8.07 15.93
N GLU A 162 0.48 -9.14 16.46
CA GLU A 162 1.15 -10.15 17.33
C GLU A 162 2.49 -10.69 16.77
N LYS A 163 2.55 -10.89 15.45
CA LYS A 163 3.71 -11.42 14.70
C LYS A 163 4.59 -10.32 14.07
N ALA A 164 4.67 -9.13 14.66
CA ALA A 164 5.59 -8.07 14.24
C ALA A 164 6.79 -7.94 15.18
N GLU A 165 7.84 -7.28 14.67
CA GLU A 165 8.98 -6.81 15.46
C GLU A 165 8.54 -5.87 16.60
N ALA A 166 9.28 -5.86 17.71
CA ALA A 166 8.92 -5.14 18.92
C ALA A 166 8.56 -3.66 18.67
N ALA A 167 9.42 -2.93 17.96
CA ALA A 167 9.20 -1.51 17.65
C ALA A 167 7.91 -1.25 16.85
N MET A 168 7.55 -2.14 15.92
CA MET A 168 6.30 -2.01 15.16
C MET A 168 5.08 -2.34 16.04
N ARG A 169 5.19 -3.32 16.94
CA ARG A 169 4.12 -3.64 17.89
C ARG A 169 3.85 -2.52 18.87
N GLU A 170 4.90 -1.87 19.37
CA GLU A 170 4.79 -0.72 20.27
C GLU A 170 4.07 0.45 19.58
N ARG A 171 4.51 0.82 18.36
CA ARG A 171 3.84 1.85 17.55
C ARG A 171 2.37 1.51 17.27
N ALA A 172 2.09 0.28 16.84
CA ALA A 172 0.72 -0.14 16.56
C ALA A 172 -0.16 -0.15 17.81
N ASN A 173 0.40 -0.54 18.97
CA ASN A 173 -0.33 -0.53 20.23
C ASN A 173 -0.60 0.90 20.72
N ALA A 174 0.36 1.81 20.59
CA ALA A 174 0.16 3.23 20.89
C ALA A 174 -0.99 3.82 20.04
N LEU A 175 -0.95 3.61 18.72
CA LEU A 175 -2.03 4.02 17.83
C LEU A 175 -3.38 3.40 18.20
N ARG A 176 -3.39 2.11 18.56
CA ARG A 176 -4.61 1.41 18.98
C ARG A 176 -5.24 2.05 20.21
N LEU A 177 -4.44 2.33 21.24
CA LEU A 177 -4.92 2.96 22.48
C LEU A 177 -5.50 4.35 22.20
N GLU A 178 -4.82 5.17 21.38
CA GLU A 178 -5.34 6.48 21.00
C GLU A 178 -6.65 6.41 20.23
N LEU A 179 -6.84 5.39 19.37
CA LEU A 179 -8.08 5.18 18.64
C LEU A 179 -9.22 4.68 19.55
N GLU A 180 -8.92 3.93 20.60
CA GLU A 180 -9.91 3.49 21.59
C GLU A 180 -10.49 4.67 22.40
N GLU A 181 -9.75 5.77 22.52
CA GLU A 181 -10.21 7.02 23.13
C GLU A 181 -11.06 7.90 22.21
N TRP A 182 -11.12 7.59 20.91
CA TRP A 182 -11.92 8.39 19.96
C TRP A 182 -13.42 8.21 20.21
N PRO A 183 -14.22 9.27 20.02
CA PRO A 183 -15.66 9.22 20.26
C PRO A 183 -16.28 8.13 19.39
N ALA A 184 -16.80 7.08 20.00
CA ALA A 184 -17.61 6.08 19.32
C ALA A 184 -18.87 6.78 18.80
N LYS A 185 -19.06 6.83 17.47
CA LYS A 185 -20.39 7.08 16.92
C LYS A 185 -21.27 5.88 17.29
N ASN A 186 -22.22 6.10 18.19
CA ASN A 186 -23.35 5.21 18.42
C ASN A 186 -24.22 5.14 17.16
#